data_AF-A0A1F8V523-F1
#
_entry.id   AF-A0A1F8V523-F1
#
_cell.length_a   1.000
_cell.length_b   1.000
_cell.length_c   1.000
_cell.angle_alpha   90.00
_cell.angle_beta   90.00
_cell.angle_gamma   90.00
#
_symmetry.space_group_name_H-M   'P 1'
#
loop_
_entity.id
_entity.type
_entity.pdbx_description
1 polymer ?
#
loop_
_entity_poly.entity_id
_entity_poly.type
_entity_poly.pdbx_seq_one_letter_code
_entity_poly.pdbx_strand_id
1 'polypeptide(L)'
;MSKGFYLILAVMTLIGLLLTSCDNENTSSAADSSENYSVVSEYSEVQSETVSEVDSSVASDTESSEISIAESSHISVAESNEIESKTESTAVSEAVSDATSSATQNTTSKDTTSKDTTSKDTSSAVSEVESKPEPPVIKAVKVPVIYITTTENINRDFYVSAGLRVVDQENIFKEIKDTDGEVRVRGNSTSSGAKKPYNIKFSESQTLLGLGTAKKWVLLANMYDKTLIRNKLCFDFSTFIGMDYVSSNAFIDVYVNNVYMGNYLLTEAVDTGDTRVDIDDKDNEFLFEYEPWEQYSNEESIRTPKYNILLGFNAPEHPTPEQRAFLEDFLLNAENAIETKNLNEIKKYFDLESMVDFYIVNELFKNVDFATSSTRFYLKNGKIYGGPIWDMDLSTGNCFDGYYVEYNNVGSSGDSSESFYCQKLWYKYLFKCTGFVDMVKMRYFELQAYINNLTTDNSLGKNKIDTLLIKYGSSFDANYKLAGWSMTAKYSEFERVPFDTYDKNIVYLREWIIKRNNWLLKEWNLK
;
A
#
# COMPACT_ATOMS: atom_id res chain seq x y z
N MET A 1 37.55 19.04 35.73
CA MET A 1 36.79 20.15 35.13
C MET A 1 36.23 19.62 33.81
N SER A 2 35.12 18.89 33.75
CA SER A 2 33.70 19.25 34.00
C SER A 2 33.20 20.46 33.20
N LYS A 3 32.39 20.18 32.17
CA LYS A 3 31.22 20.90 31.63
C LYS A 3 30.85 20.23 30.28
N GLY A 4 29.62 19.84 29.98
CA GLY A 4 28.36 19.89 30.72
C GLY A 4 27.32 19.03 29.99
N PHE A 5 26.62 18.20 30.76
CA PHE A 5 25.38 17.51 30.42
C PHE A 5 24.27 18.17 31.25
N TYR A 6 23.02 18.01 30.80
CA TYR A 6 21.73 18.36 31.43
C TYR A 6 21.08 19.70 31.05
N LEU A 7 20.01 19.59 30.26
CA LEU A 7 18.75 20.32 30.51
C LEU A 7 17.55 19.57 29.90
N ILE A 8 17.03 18.56 30.60
CA ILE A 8 15.66 18.04 30.42
C ILE A 8 15.16 17.65 31.81
N LEU A 9 14.28 18.46 32.40
CA LEU A 9 13.10 18.08 33.19
C LEU A 9 12.56 19.31 33.91
N ALA A 10 11.26 19.59 33.76
CA ALA A 10 10.31 19.96 34.83
C ALA A 10 9.25 20.93 34.30
N VAL A 11 8.02 20.45 34.06
CA VAL A 11 6.80 21.09 34.55
C VAL A 11 5.72 20.02 34.71
N MET A 12 5.38 19.67 35.95
CA MET A 12 4.06 19.16 36.34
C MET A 12 3.86 19.45 37.84
N THR A 13 2.67 19.95 38.16
CA THR A 13 1.97 20.05 39.47
C THR A 13 2.36 21.16 40.47
N LEU A 14 1.40 22.08 40.72
CA LEU A 14 0.92 22.33 42.08
C LEU A 14 -0.51 22.92 42.08
N ILE A 15 -1.40 22.24 42.81
CA ILE A 15 -2.74 22.70 43.26
C ILE A 15 -2.59 23.24 44.69
N GLY A 16 -3.29 24.33 45.06
CA GLY A 16 -3.67 24.58 46.46
C GLY A 16 -3.85 26.03 46.94
N LEU A 17 -5.12 26.48 46.94
CA LEU A 17 -5.84 27.37 47.89
C LEU A 17 -5.28 28.76 48.31
N LEU A 18 -6.11 29.80 48.12
CA LEU A 18 -6.75 30.57 49.21
C LEU A 18 -7.87 31.52 48.72
N LEU A 19 -8.97 31.52 49.49
CA LEU A 19 -10.20 32.34 49.44
C LEU A 19 -9.90 33.84 49.61
N THR A 20 -10.63 34.85 49.13
CA THR A 20 -12.02 35.35 49.36
C THR A 20 -12.26 36.48 48.31
N SER A 21 -13.45 36.92 47.86
CA SER A 21 -14.67 37.35 48.56
C SER A 21 -15.89 37.36 47.63
N CYS A 22 -17.07 37.29 48.26
CA CYS A 22 -18.41 37.37 47.68
C CYS A 22 -18.83 38.78 47.19
N ASP A 23 -20.03 38.78 46.61
CA ASP A 23 -21.00 39.87 46.33
C ASP A 23 -21.03 40.28 44.85
N ASN A 24 -22.15 40.27 44.11
CA ASN A 24 -23.56 40.24 44.45
C ASN A 24 -24.40 39.75 43.26
N GLU A 25 -25.52 39.09 43.57
CA GLU A 25 -26.91 39.26 43.06
C GLU A 25 -27.13 39.98 41.69
N ASN A 26 -28.11 39.66 40.83
CA ASN A 26 -29.37 38.96 40.99
C ASN A 26 -30.06 38.72 39.61
N THR A 27 -30.87 37.66 39.57
CA THR A 27 -32.19 37.51 38.92
C THR A 27 -32.43 37.63 37.40
N SER A 28 -32.89 36.48 36.86
CA SER A 28 -34.21 36.23 36.19
C SER A 28 -34.44 36.82 34.80
N SER A 29 -35.23 36.25 33.88
CA SER A 29 -36.19 35.13 33.90
C SER A 29 -36.46 34.68 32.45
N ALA A 30 -36.96 33.46 32.33
CA ALA A 30 -37.47 32.83 31.11
C ALA A 30 -38.76 33.44 30.53
N ALA A 31 -39.05 33.08 29.27
CA ALA A 31 -40.35 32.79 28.61
C ALA A 31 -40.25 33.23 27.14
N ASP A 32 -40.19 32.31 26.18
CA ASP A 32 -41.33 31.61 25.54
C ASP A 32 -42.22 32.53 24.69
N SER A 33 -42.25 32.28 23.38
CA SER A 33 -43.45 32.40 22.54
C SER A 33 -43.17 31.89 21.13
N SER A 34 -43.94 30.86 20.78
CA SER A 34 -44.27 30.39 19.44
C SER A 34 -44.93 31.48 18.59
N GLU A 35 -44.71 31.45 17.27
CA GLU A 35 -45.78 31.71 16.29
C GLU A 35 -45.45 31.09 14.91
N ASN A 36 -46.42 30.34 14.39
CA ASN A 36 -46.50 29.79 13.03
C ASN A 36 -46.72 30.90 12.00
N TYR A 37 -46.27 30.74 10.76
CA TYR A 37 -47.13 30.93 9.58
C TYR A 37 -46.58 30.21 8.33
N SER A 38 -47.53 29.83 7.50
CA SER A 38 -47.52 28.90 6.36
C SER A 38 -47.13 29.51 5.01
N VAL A 39 -46.51 28.67 4.17
CA VAL A 39 -46.73 28.40 2.72
C VAL A 39 -46.97 29.59 1.79
N VAL A 40 -46.10 29.77 0.77
CA VAL A 40 -46.47 29.88 -0.67
C VAL A 40 -45.29 29.44 -1.55
N SER A 41 -45.58 28.57 -2.51
CA SER A 41 -44.79 28.16 -3.67
C SER A 41 -44.82 29.22 -4.78
N GLU A 42 -43.72 29.45 -5.49
CA GLU A 42 -43.78 30.05 -6.83
C GLU A 42 -42.69 29.49 -7.77
N TYR A 43 -43.17 29.03 -8.92
CA TYR A 43 -42.42 28.62 -10.10
C TYR A 43 -41.89 29.85 -10.86
N SER A 44 -40.77 29.70 -11.56
CA SER A 44 -40.57 30.42 -12.83
C SER A 44 -39.72 29.60 -13.83
N GLU A 45 -40.34 29.32 -14.97
CA GLU A 45 -39.72 28.92 -16.24
C GLU A 45 -38.94 30.10 -16.84
N VAL A 46 -37.83 29.84 -17.53
CA VAL A 46 -37.52 30.50 -18.82
C VAL A 46 -36.82 29.51 -19.75
N GLN A 47 -37.25 29.56 -21.00
CA GLN A 47 -36.97 28.68 -22.13
C GLN A 47 -35.61 28.90 -22.83
N SER A 48 -35.30 27.84 -23.58
CA SER A 48 -34.40 27.64 -24.72
C SER A 48 -34.12 28.81 -25.69
N GLU A 49 -32.94 28.76 -26.29
CA GLU A 49 -32.79 28.94 -27.75
C GLU A 49 -31.67 28.04 -28.32
N THR A 50 -32.01 27.42 -29.46
CA THR A 50 -31.31 26.49 -30.34
C THR A 50 -30.18 27.15 -31.16
N VAL A 51 -29.24 26.45 -31.81
CA VAL A 51 -29.37 25.97 -33.21
C VAL A 51 -28.14 25.12 -33.66
N SER A 52 -28.45 23.93 -34.21
CA SER A 52 -27.88 23.11 -35.34
C SER A 52 -26.37 22.81 -35.44
N GLU A 53 -25.93 21.55 -35.31
CA GLU A 53 -25.87 20.44 -36.32
C GLU A 53 -24.75 20.57 -37.37
N VAL A 54 -23.89 19.53 -37.48
CA VAL A 54 -23.83 18.62 -38.64
C VAL A 54 -23.40 17.21 -38.20
N ASP A 55 -24.10 16.27 -38.81
CA ASP A 55 -24.26 14.82 -38.73
C ASP A 55 -23.08 13.97 -39.28
N SER A 56 -22.91 12.74 -38.77
CA SER A 56 -22.96 11.54 -39.64
C SER A 56 -23.05 10.24 -38.82
N SER A 57 -24.22 9.63 -38.96
CA SER A 57 -24.69 8.29 -38.60
C SER A 57 -23.80 7.09 -38.99
N VAL A 58 -23.87 5.98 -38.22
CA VAL A 58 -24.24 4.62 -38.70
C VAL A 58 -24.90 3.83 -37.54
N ALA A 59 -26.11 3.33 -37.82
CA ALA A 59 -26.96 2.40 -37.04
C ALA A 59 -26.44 0.94 -37.12
N SER A 60 -26.89 -0.10 -36.45
CA SER A 60 -27.87 -0.47 -35.41
C SER A 60 -27.46 -1.89 -35.00
N ASP A 61 -27.85 -2.36 -33.82
CA ASP A 61 -28.61 -3.61 -33.65
C ASP A 61 -28.67 -4.00 -32.17
N THR A 62 -29.89 -3.90 -31.64
CA THR A 62 -30.36 -4.44 -30.38
C THR A 62 -30.63 -5.93 -30.53
N GLU A 63 -30.07 -6.76 -29.64
CA GLU A 63 -30.70 -8.02 -29.27
C GLU A 63 -30.66 -8.18 -27.74
N SER A 64 -31.86 -8.16 -27.17
CA SER A 64 -32.19 -8.52 -25.80
C SER A 64 -32.35 -10.04 -25.71
N SER A 65 -31.65 -10.69 -24.79
CA SER A 65 -31.99 -12.04 -24.34
C SER A 65 -32.09 -12.08 -22.81
N GLU A 66 -33.33 -12.16 -22.34
CA GLU A 66 -33.67 -12.63 -20.99
C GLU A 66 -33.11 -14.04 -20.78
N ILE A 67 -32.44 -14.27 -19.65
CA ILE A 67 -32.23 -15.63 -19.13
C ILE A 67 -32.74 -15.69 -17.69
N SER A 68 -33.68 -16.59 -17.53
CA SER A 68 -34.40 -16.98 -16.33
C SER A 68 -33.54 -17.71 -15.30
N ILE A 69 -33.95 -17.51 -14.06
CA ILE A 69 -33.63 -18.25 -12.83
C ILE A 69 -33.56 -19.78 -13.05
N ALA A 70 -32.51 -20.40 -12.52
CA ALA A 70 -32.52 -21.82 -12.16
C ALA A 70 -31.91 -21.99 -10.76
N GLU A 71 -32.78 -22.29 -9.80
CA GLU A 71 -32.43 -22.89 -8.52
C GLU A 71 -31.77 -24.26 -8.76
N SER A 72 -30.73 -24.59 -8.01
CA SER A 72 -30.29 -25.98 -7.82
C SER A 72 -30.11 -26.26 -6.34
N SER A 73 -30.99 -27.15 -5.89
CA SER A 73 -31.11 -27.79 -4.60
C SER A 73 -29.90 -28.60 -4.13
N HIS A 74 -29.72 -28.60 -2.81
CA HIS A 74 -29.34 -29.72 -1.95
C HIS A 74 -28.71 -30.97 -2.57
N ILE A 75 -27.46 -31.26 -2.19
CA ILE A 75 -27.01 -32.65 -1.95
C ILE A 75 -26.30 -32.72 -0.59
N SER A 76 -26.60 -33.84 0.08
CA SER A 76 -26.45 -34.21 1.47
C SER A 76 -25.03 -34.49 1.96
N VAL A 77 -24.90 -34.23 3.25
CA VAL A 77 -23.92 -34.73 4.23
C VAL A 77 -23.64 -36.22 4.08
N ALA A 78 -22.36 -36.60 4.16
CA ALA A 78 -21.93 -37.91 4.65
C ALA A 78 -20.79 -37.69 5.66
N GLU A 79 -21.10 -37.96 6.92
CA GLU A 79 -20.12 -38.17 8.00
C GLU A 79 -19.30 -39.44 7.74
N SER A 80 -18.02 -39.41 8.06
CA SER A 80 -17.38 -40.54 8.74
C SER A 80 -16.04 -40.14 9.38
N ASN A 81 -16.09 -40.13 10.71
CA ASN A 81 -15.16 -40.69 11.69
C ASN A 81 -13.72 -40.16 11.83
N GLU A 82 -13.53 -39.55 12.99
CA GLU A 82 -12.33 -39.48 13.81
C GLU A 82 -11.56 -40.81 13.90
N ILE A 83 -10.23 -40.71 13.85
CA ILE A 83 -9.33 -41.55 14.66
C ILE A 83 -8.22 -40.63 15.21
N GLU A 84 -8.20 -40.49 16.54
CA GLU A 84 -7.07 -39.98 17.31
C GLU A 84 -5.86 -40.92 17.21
N SER A 85 -4.65 -40.36 17.14
CA SER A 85 -3.54 -40.92 17.93
C SER A 85 -2.47 -39.86 18.23
N LYS A 86 -2.10 -39.83 19.50
CA LYS A 86 -1.17 -38.94 20.19
C LYS A 86 0.31 -39.19 19.83
N THR A 87 1.08 -38.10 19.91
CA THR A 87 2.47 -37.92 20.42
C THR A 87 3.47 -39.09 20.39
N GLU A 88 4.68 -38.85 19.86
CA GLU A 88 5.87 -38.55 20.69
C GLU A 88 7.11 -38.21 19.85
N SER A 89 7.99 -37.42 20.46
CA SER A 89 9.32 -37.02 20.00
C SER A 89 10.34 -38.16 20.09
N THR A 90 11.47 -38.05 19.39
CA THR A 90 12.85 -38.06 19.94
C THR A 90 13.86 -37.88 18.80
N ALA A 91 14.97 -37.22 19.08
CA ALA A 91 16.02 -36.81 18.17
C ALA A 91 17.22 -37.79 18.08
N VAL A 92 18.14 -37.43 17.17
CA VAL A 92 19.61 -37.66 17.11
C VAL A 92 20.15 -38.92 16.39
N SER A 93 20.85 -38.73 15.27
CA SER A 93 22.33 -38.84 15.14
C SER A 93 22.82 -39.11 13.70
N GLU A 94 24.07 -38.70 13.45
CA GLU A 94 24.81 -38.54 12.20
C GLU A 94 25.34 -39.86 11.56
N ALA A 95 25.64 -39.79 10.25
CA ALA A 95 26.98 -39.97 9.65
C ALA A 95 27.09 -40.89 8.39
N VAL A 96 27.38 -40.23 7.25
CA VAL A 96 28.46 -40.43 6.25
C VAL A 96 28.74 -41.79 5.55
N SER A 97 29.07 -41.65 4.24
CA SER A 97 29.82 -42.53 3.28
C SER A 97 28.95 -43.45 2.41
N ASP A 98 29.23 -43.73 1.13
CA ASP A 98 30.27 -43.30 0.19
C ASP A 98 29.78 -43.54 -1.26
N ALA A 99 30.50 -42.98 -2.23
CA ALA A 99 30.23 -43.03 -3.68
C ALA A 99 30.50 -44.41 -4.34
N THR A 100 29.85 -44.72 -5.48
CA THR A 100 30.51 -44.88 -6.82
C THR A 100 29.60 -45.45 -7.94
N SER A 101 29.54 -44.66 -9.02
CA SER A 101 29.58 -44.92 -10.48
C SER A 101 29.06 -46.20 -11.21
N SER A 102 28.60 -45.89 -12.44
CA SER A 102 28.63 -46.64 -13.72
C SER A 102 27.55 -47.71 -13.94
N ALA A 103 26.54 -47.47 -14.79
CA ALA A 103 26.53 -47.51 -16.27
C ALA A 103 26.79 -48.92 -16.83
N THR A 104 25.81 -49.49 -17.56
CA THR A 104 25.88 -49.86 -19.00
C THR A 104 24.57 -50.56 -19.45
N GLN A 105 24.34 -50.44 -20.75
CA GLN A 105 23.18 -50.63 -21.61
C GLN A 105 22.67 -52.06 -21.84
N ASN A 106 21.59 -52.11 -22.65
CA ASN A 106 21.17 -53.15 -23.62
C ASN A 106 20.39 -54.32 -23.03
N THR A 107 19.30 -54.84 -23.60
CA THR A 107 18.82 -54.87 -25.01
C THR A 107 17.39 -55.44 -25.04
N THR A 108 16.49 -54.75 -25.74
CA THR A 108 15.67 -55.25 -26.87
C THR A 108 15.33 -56.75 -26.94
N SER A 109 14.04 -57.10 -27.06
CA SER A 109 13.50 -57.94 -28.16
C SER A 109 11.98 -58.15 -28.11
N LYS A 110 11.36 -57.83 -29.26
CA LYS A 110 10.33 -58.57 -30.04
C LYS A 110 9.03 -58.99 -29.32
N ASP A 111 7.89 -58.43 -29.69
CA ASP A 111 7.14 -58.56 -30.96
C ASP A 111 6.45 -59.93 -31.08
N THR A 112 5.13 -59.96 -30.97
CA THR A 112 4.29 -60.98 -31.61
C THR A 112 2.88 -60.44 -31.84
N THR A 113 2.47 -60.56 -33.10
CA THR A 113 1.22 -60.13 -33.70
C THR A 113 0.13 -61.17 -33.50
N SER A 114 -1.13 -60.76 -33.30
CA SER A 114 -2.28 -61.51 -33.82
C SER A 114 -3.44 -60.56 -34.10
N LYS A 115 -3.96 -60.64 -35.33
CA LYS A 115 -5.20 -60.03 -35.80
C LYS A 115 -6.39 -60.76 -35.18
N ASP A 116 -7.44 -60.03 -34.82
CA ASP A 116 -8.79 -60.42 -35.21
C ASP A 116 -9.71 -59.19 -35.33
N THR A 117 -10.78 -59.40 -36.06
CA THR A 117 -11.55 -58.43 -36.85
C THR A 117 -12.89 -58.19 -36.16
N THR A 118 -13.32 -56.94 -35.93
CA THR A 118 -14.74 -56.55 -36.00
C THR A 118 -14.92 -55.04 -35.93
N SER A 119 -15.60 -54.50 -36.93
CA SER A 119 -16.07 -53.12 -37.03
C SER A 119 -17.29 -52.87 -36.13
N LYS A 120 -17.32 -51.74 -35.43
CA LYS A 120 -18.57 -51.02 -35.17
C LYS A 120 -18.29 -49.55 -34.86
N ASP A 121 -19.06 -48.70 -35.54
CA ASP A 121 -19.13 -47.25 -35.40
C ASP A 121 -19.25 -46.78 -33.96
N THR A 122 -18.43 -45.80 -33.59
CA THR A 122 -18.80 -44.76 -32.62
C THR A 122 -18.10 -43.45 -32.99
N SER A 123 -18.93 -42.44 -33.24
CA SER A 123 -18.56 -41.04 -33.39
C SER A 123 -17.73 -40.57 -32.19
N SER A 124 -16.47 -40.18 -32.43
CA SER A 124 -15.67 -39.44 -31.46
C SER A 124 -15.79 -37.95 -31.76
N ALA A 125 -16.50 -37.26 -30.87
CA ALA A 125 -16.43 -35.81 -30.76
C ALA A 125 -14.96 -35.42 -30.54
N VAL A 126 -14.42 -34.60 -31.46
CA VAL A 126 -13.14 -33.95 -31.28
C VAL A 126 -13.36 -32.84 -30.25
N SER A 127 -13.05 -33.12 -28.99
CA SER A 127 -12.85 -32.07 -28.01
C SER A 127 -11.56 -31.34 -28.38
N GLU A 128 -11.68 -30.15 -28.98
CA GLU A 128 -10.58 -29.19 -29.03
C GLU A 128 -10.18 -28.88 -27.60
N VAL A 129 -9.07 -29.49 -27.18
CA VAL A 129 -8.36 -29.06 -25.97
C VAL A 129 -7.72 -27.73 -26.34
N GLU A 130 -8.39 -26.62 -26.05
CA GLU A 130 -7.74 -25.32 -26.01
C GLU A 130 -6.55 -25.43 -25.07
N SER A 131 -5.33 -25.48 -25.63
CA SER A 131 -4.11 -25.43 -24.86
C SER A 131 -4.06 -24.05 -24.19
N LYS A 132 -4.30 -24.02 -22.88
CA LYS A 132 -4.14 -22.80 -22.07
C LYS A 132 -2.77 -22.20 -22.40
N PRO A 133 -2.69 -20.91 -22.78
CA PRO A 133 -1.41 -20.29 -23.13
C PRO A 133 -0.44 -20.47 -21.96
N GLU A 134 0.77 -20.97 -22.26
CA GLU A 134 1.82 -21.08 -21.25
C GLU A 134 2.05 -19.69 -20.63
N PRO A 135 2.15 -19.60 -19.30
CA PRO A 135 2.42 -18.33 -18.65
C PRO A 135 3.74 -17.74 -19.18
N PRO A 136 3.81 -16.42 -19.35
CA PRO A 136 5.00 -15.77 -19.92
C PRO A 136 6.25 -16.10 -19.10
N VAL A 137 7.33 -16.47 -19.79
CA VAL A 137 8.62 -16.77 -19.14
C VAL A 137 9.21 -15.49 -18.55
N ILE A 138 9.28 -15.41 -17.23
CA ILE A 138 9.93 -14.30 -16.50
C ILE A 138 11.45 -14.45 -16.62
N LYS A 139 12.14 -13.38 -17.03
CA LYS A 139 13.59 -13.35 -17.22
C LYS A 139 14.23 -12.24 -16.38
N ALA A 140 15.49 -12.45 -16.02
CA ALA A 140 16.33 -11.41 -15.45
C ALA A 140 16.46 -10.23 -16.42
N VAL A 141 16.50 -9.00 -15.90
CA VAL A 141 16.72 -7.79 -16.70
C VAL A 141 17.93 -7.03 -16.18
N LYS A 142 18.55 -6.24 -17.06
CA LYS A 142 19.47 -5.21 -16.61
C LYS A 142 18.66 -4.04 -16.07
N VAL A 143 18.86 -3.74 -14.79
CA VAL A 143 18.15 -2.65 -14.11
C VAL A 143 18.55 -1.31 -14.72
N PRO A 144 17.59 -0.39 -14.96
CA PRO A 144 17.91 0.96 -15.38
C PRO A 144 18.90 1.63 -14.43
N VAL A 145 19.62 2.64 -14.91
CA VAL A 145 20.63 3.37 -14.14
C VAL A 145 20.31 4.85 -14.14
N ILE A 146 20.48 5.51 -13.00
CA ILE A 146 20.56 6.96 -12.93
C ILE A 146 21.95 7.39 -12.46
N TYR A 147 22.55 8.30 -13.21
CA TYR A 147 23.76 9.01 -12.83
C TYR A 147 23.40 10.41 -12.35
N ILE A 148 23.85 10.75 -11.15
CA ILE A 148 23.73 12.06 -10.53
C ILE A 148 25.14 12.63 -10.42
N THR A 149 25.40 13.75 -11.10
CA THR A 149 26.71 14.41 -11.10
C THR A 149 26.57 15.81 -10.54
N THR A 150 27.30 16.13 -9.48
CA THR A 150 27.26 17.45 -8.85
C THR A 150 28.61 17.79 -8.21
N THR A 151 28.95 19.07 -8.20
CA THR A 151 30.10 19.61 -7.44
C THR A 151 29.72 20.05 -6.03
N GLU A 152 28.43 20.10 -5.72
CA GLU A 152 27.89 20.57 -4.45
C GLU A 152 27.66 19.41 -3.47
N ASN A 153 27.61 19.74 -2.18
CA ASN A 153 27.25 18.75 -1.17
C ASN A 153 25.73 18.55 -1.14
N ILE A 154 25.28 17.35 -1.51
CA ILE A 154 23.87 16.98 -1.45
C ILE A 154 23.42 16.89 0.01
N ASN A 155 22.48 17.74 0.41
CA ASN A 155 22.00 17.88 1.77
C ASN A 155 20.46 17.76 1.83
N ARG A 156 19.88 17.79 3.04
CA ARG A 156 18.42 17.65 3.25
C ARG A 156 17.65 18.96 3.06
N ASP A 157 18.29 20.08 3.35
CA ASP A 157 17.60 21.34 3.60
C ASP A 157 17.19 22.04 2.31
N PHE A 158 18.02 21.94 1.26
CA PHE A 158 17.75 22.57 -0.04
C PHE A 158 18.23 21.72 -1.21
N TYR A 159 17.65 21.96 -2.38
CA TYR A 159 18.11 21.41 -3.65
C TYR A 159 19.44 22.05 -4.06
N VAL A 160 20.36 21.22 -4.55
CA VAL A 160 21.62 21.65 -5.19
C VAL A 160 21.61 21.28 -6.67
N SER A 161 22.37 22.00 -7.49
CA SER A 161 22.43 21.73 -8.93
C SER A 161 23.08 20.38 -9.21
N ALA A 162 22.54 19.62 -10.17
CA ALA A 162 23.08 18.34 -10.60
C ALA A 162 22.74 18.00 -12.05
N GLY A 163 23.71 17.41 -12.75
CA GLY A 163 23.45 16.69 -13.99
C GLY A 163 22.78 15.35 -13.69
N LEU A 164 21.63 15.10 -14.31
CA LEU A 164 20.85 13.88 -14.22
C LEU A 164 20.90 13.14 -15.57
N ARG A 165 21.23 11.85 -15.53
CA ARG A 165 21.21 10.99 -16.72
C ARG A 165 20.59 9.65 -16.40
N VAL A 166 19.49 9.31 -17.07
CA VAL A 166 18.76 8.04 -16.89
C VAL A 166 18.93 7.17 -18.11
N VAL A 167 19.37 5.93 -17.90
CA VAL A 167 19.65 4.94 -18.94
C VAL A 167 18.87 3.67 -18.67
N ASP A 168 17.96 3.31 -19.58
CA ASP A 168 17.41 1.97 -19.61
C ASP A 168 18.39 1.03 -20.32
N GLN A 169 18.92 0.05 -19.58
CA GLN A 169 19.94 -0.85 -20.11
C GLN A 169 19.42 -1.84 -21.16
N GLU A 170 18.10 -2.05 -21.21
CA GLU A 170 17.46 -2.87 -22.24
C GLU A 170 17.10 -2.05 -23.50
N ASN A 171 17.35 -0.73 -23.48
CA ASN A 171 17.04 0.21 -24.57
C ASN A 171 15.57 0.19 -25.01
N ILE A 172 14.64 -0.13 -24.11
CA ILE A 172 13.19 -0.04 -24.34
C ILE A 172 12.78 1.43 -24.29
N PHE A 173 13.31 2.16 -23.30
CA PHE A 173 13.06 3.58 -23.12
C PHE A 173 14.24 4.44 -23.58
N LYS A 174 13.95 5.61 -24.13
CA LYS A 174 14.96 6.57 -24.57
C LYS A 174 15.78 7.06 -23.37
N GLU A 175 17.09 7.16 -23.56
CA GLU A 175 17.99 7.79 -22.61
C GLU A 175 17.62 9.28 -22.38
N ILE A 176 17.63 9.69 -21.12
CA ILE A 176 17.35 11.06 -20.69
C ILE A 176 18.64 11.69 -20.15
N LYS A 177 18.91 12.93 -20.56
CA LYS A 177 20.04 13.74 -20.11
C LYS A 177 19.54 15.15 -19.81
N ASP A 178 19.79 15.59 -18.59
CA ASP A 178 19.41 16.91 -18.10
C ASP A 178 20.61 17.48 -17.33
N THR A 179 21.22 18.53 -17.85
CA THR A 179 22.39 19.18 -17.24
C THR A 179 22.03 20.18 -16.17
N ASP A 180 20.76 20.58 -16.11
CA ASP A 180 20.24 21.67 -15.27
C ASP A 180 19.23 21.15 -14.23
N GLY A 181 19.34 19.86 -13.90
CA GLY A 181 18.56 19.23 -12.85
C GLY A 181 19.03 19.62 -11.44
N GLU A 182 18.31 19.11 -10.46
CA GLU A 182 18.57 19.36 -9.04
C GLU A 182 18.42 18.07 -8.23
N VAL A 183 19.14 18.01 -7.10
CA VAL A 183 19.07 16.87 -6.17
C VAL A 183 19.11 17.36 -4.72
N ARG A 184 18.43 16.65 -3.84
CA ARG A 184 18.60 16.77 -2.37
C ARG A 184 18.44 15.42 -1.70
N VAL A 185 18.98 15.27 -0.50
CA VAL A 185 18.62 14.18 0.40
C VAL A 185 17.17 14.36 0.83
N ARG A 186 16.40 13.27 0.94
CA ARG A 186 15.00 13.31 1.38
C ARG A 186 14.75 12.53 2.67
N GLY A 187 13.52 12.67 3.15
CA GLY A 187 12.97 11.88 4.24
C GLY A 187 13.25 12.47 5.60
N ASN A 188 12.40 12.14 6.56
CA ASN A 188 12.55 12.57 7.95
C ASN A 188 13.61 11.69 8.63
N SER A 189 13.23 10.49 9.07
CA SER A 189 14.14 9.54 9.71
C SER A 189 15.20 8.98 8.75
N THR A 190 14.84 8.64 7.52
CA THR A 190 15.72 7.99 6.53
C THR A 190 16.87 8.88 6.07
N SER A 191 16.74 10.21 6.15
CA SER A 191 17.82 11.14 5.78
C SER A 191 19.07 10.98 6.64
N SER A 192 18.91 10.51 7.88
CA SER A 192 20.02 10.27 8.81
C SER A 192 20.79 8.98 8.47
N GLY A 193 20.19 8.09 7.68
CA GLY A 193 20.71 6.78 7.33
C GLY A 193 22.05 6.80 6.60
N ALA A 194 22.82 5.71 6.68
CA ALA A 194 24.12 5.59 6.00
C ALA A 194 23.98 5.69 4.47
N LYS A 195 22.96 5.03 3.90
CA LYS A 195 22.57 5.12 2.51
C LYS A 195 21.50 6.19 2.33
N LYS A 196 21.85 7.29 1.67
CA LYS A 196 20.96 8.45 1.54
C LYS A 196 19.88 8.18 0.47
N PRO A 197 18.59 8.40 0.77
CA PRO A 197 17.54 8.53 -0.23
C PRO A 197 17.58 9.94 -0.84
N TYR A 198 17.14 10.08 -2.08
CA TYR A 198 17.21 11.36 -2.80
C TYR A 198 15.84 11.78 -3.34
N ASN A 199 15.59 13.09 -3.35
CA ASN A 199 14.68 13.68 -4.32
C ASN A 199 15.52 14.19 -5.48
N ILE A 200 15.09 13.90 -6.70
CA ILE A 200 15.64 14.47 -7.93
C ILE A 200 14.57 15.33 -8.59
N LYS A 201 14.99 16.41 -9.22
CA LYS A 201 14.10 17.31 -9.95
C LYS A 201 14.74 17.64 -11.30
N PHE A 202 14.04 17.33 -12.38
CA PHE A 202 14.45 17.70 -13.73
C PHE A 202 14.10 19.18 -14.00
N SER A 203 14.89 19.81 -14.86
CA SER A 203 14.67 21.17 -15.36
C SER A 203 13.33 21.27 -16.07
N GLU A 204 12.97 20.24 -16.86
CA GLU A 204 11.66 20.06 -17.51
C GLU A 204 11.02 18.70 -17.18
N SER A 205 9.68 18.62 -17.25
CA SER A 205 8.98 17.35 -16.98
C SER A 205 9.46 16.24 -17.90
N GLN A 206 9.79 15.06 -17.33
CA GLN A 206 10.29 13.90 -18.06
C GLN A 206 9.39 12.68 -17.84
N THR A 207 9.23 11.87 -18.88
CA THR A 207 8.61 10.54 -18.78
C THR A 207 9.69 9.50 -18.47
N LEU A 208 9.83 9.08 -17.20
CA LEU A 208 10.85 8.11 -16.81
C LEU A 208 10.33 6.68 -16.93
N LEU A 209 10.98 5.85 -17.76
CA LEU A 209 10.76 4.40 -17.81
C LEU A 209 9.29 3.97 -18.01
N GLY A 210 8.47 4.83 -18.63
CA GLY A 210 7.04 4.61 -18.82
C GLY A 210 6.18 4.80 -17.56
N LEU A 211 6.71 5.37 -16.49
CA LEU A 211 6.06 5.53 -15.17
C LEU A 211 5.19 6.79 -15.03
N GLY A 212 4.92 7.52 -16.11
CA GLY A 212 4.27 8.84 -16.06
C GLY A 212 5.25 10.00 -16.26
N THR A 213 4.71 11.22 -16.37
CA THR A 213 5.46 12.44 -16.73
C THR A 213 5.53 13.40 -15.55
N ALA A 214 6.75 13.69 -15.08
CA ALA A 214 6.95 14.52 -13.90
C ALA A 214 8.29 15.25 -13.89
N LYS A 215 8.35 16.41 -13.23
CA LYS A 215 9.61 17.08 -12.87
C LYS A 215 10.29 16.42 -11.68
N LYS A 216 9.54 16.08 -10.63
CA LYS A 216 10.08 15.62 -9.35
C LYS A 216 9.90 14.11 -9.23
N TRP A 217 10.98 13.42 -8.84
CA TRP A 217 10.98 11.98 -8.59
C TRP A 217 11.73 11.68 -7.28
N VAL A 218 11.41 10.52 -6.73
CA VAL A 218 11.97 10.03 -5.48
C VAL A 218 12.81 8.79 -5.74
N LEU A 219 13.99 8.73 -5.14
CA LEU A 219 14.84 7.55 -5.07
C LEU A 219 14.81 7.05 -3.62
N LEU A 220 13.97 6.06 -3.34
CA LEU A 220 13.92 5.40 -2.04
C LEU A 220 15.08 4.41 -1.91
N ALA A 221 15.90 4.60 -0.88
CA ALA A 221 17.09 3.78 -0.64
C ALA A 221 16.78 2.37 -0.14
N ASN A 222 15.57 2.15 0.40
CA ASN A 222 15.12 0.94 1.10
C ASN A 222 16.13 0.44 2.15
N MET A 223 16.84 1.35 2.81
CA MET A 223 17.98 0.98 3.67
C MET A 223 17.56 0.16 4.90
N TYR A 224 16.37 0.41 5.44
CA TYR A 224 15.80 -0.33 6.56
C TYR A 224 15.16 -1.66 6.12
N ASP A 225 15.02 -1.89 4.82
CA ASP A 225 14.53 -3.15 4.27
C ASP A 225 15.68 -3.96 3.67
N LYS A 226 16.18 -4.96 4.42
CA LYS A 226 17.27 -5.83 3.94
C LYS A 226 16.87 -6.77 2.79
N THR A 227 15.60 -6.77 2.41
CA THR A 227 15.14 -7.47 1.20
C THR A 227 15.08 -6.56 -0.02
N LEU A 228 15.03 -5.24 0.19
CA LEU A 228 14.81 -4.16 -0.79
C LEU A 228 13.45 -4.19 -1.51
N ILE A 229 12.57 -5.16 -1.22
CA ILE A 229 11.36 -5.44 -2.00
C ILE A 229 10.04 -4.98 -1.36
N ARG A 230 9.98 -4.65 -0.07
CA ARG A 230 8.70 -4.43 0.63
C ARG A 230 7.87 -3.30 0.06
N ASN A 231 8.48 -2.15 -0.20
CA ASN A 231 7.82 -1.02 -0.86
C ASN A 231 7.23 -1.44 -2.22
N LYS A 232 8.05 -2.05 -3.07
CA LYS A 232 7.61 -2.47 -4.40
C LYS A 232 6.52 -3.54 -4.35
N LEU A 233 6.66 -4.53 -3.46
CA LEU A 233 5.69 -5.61 -3.32
C LEU A 233 4.31 -5.08 -2.91
N CYS A 234 4.27 -4.10 -2.00
CA CYS A 234 3.04 -3.45 -1.60
C CYS A 234 2.45 -2.60 -2.72
N PHE A 235 3.26 -1.74 -3.38
CA PHE A 235 2.77 -0.92 -4.48
C PHE A 235 2.26 -1.76 -5.65
N ASP A 236 2.99 -2.80 -6.05
CA ASP A 236 2.56 -3.70 -7.11
C ASP A 236 1.25 -4.43 -6.73
N PHE A 237 1.06 -4.82 -5.46
CA PHE A 237 -0.20 -5.39 -4.99
C PHE A 237 -1.35 -4.35 -5.04
N SER A 238 -1.14 -3.14 -4.53
CA SER A 238 -2.12 -2.05 -4.56
C SER A 238 -2.55 -1.69 -5.98
N THR A 239 -1.60 -1.57 -6.92
CA THR A 239 -1.92 -1.35 -8.34
C THR A 239 -2.71 -2.51 -8.91
N PHE A 240 -2.32 -3.74 -8.59
CA PHE A 240 -2.95 -4.93 -9.12
C PHE A 240 -4.42 -5.07 -8.67
N ILE A 241 -4.74 -4.73 -7.42
CA ILE A 241 -6.12 -4.80 -6.92
C ILE A 241 -7.00 -3.64 -7.40
N GLY A 242 -6.41 -2.66 -8.11
CA GLY A 242 -7.14 -1.57 -8.76
C GLY A 242 -7.32 -0.32 -7.89
N MET A 243 -6.43 -0.07 -6.93
CA MET A 243 -6.47 1.20 -6.18
C MET A 243 -6.19 2.39 -7.13
N ASP A 244 -6.99 3.45 -7.04
CA ASP A 244 -6.96 4.60 -7.96
C ASP A 244 -5.58 5.25 -8.05
N TYR A 245 -4.95 5.48 -6.90
CA TYR A 245 -3.68 6.19 -6.81
C TYR A 245 -2.64 5.35 -6.08
N VAL A 246 -1.69 4.84 -6.86
CA VAL A 246 -0.50 4.14 -6.37
C VAL A 246 0.69 4.74 -7.08
N SER A 247 1.69 5.19 -6.31
CA SER A 247 2.87 5.82 -6.90
C SER A 247 3.58 4.86 -7.86
N SER A 248 3.66 5.28 -9.12
CA SER A 248 4.36 4.53 -10.16
C SER A 248 5.81 4.35 -9.79
N ASN A 249 6.33 3.13 -9.93
CA ASN A 249 7.65 2.79 -9.41
C ASN A 249 8.41 1.75 -10.24
N ALA A 250 9.74 1.85 -10.23
CA ALA A 250 10.65 0.85 -10.78
C ALA A 250 11.96 0.80 -10.00
N PHE A 251 12.58 -0.39 -9.93
CA PHE A 251 13.95 -0.48 -9.43
C PHE A 251 14.93 0.21 -10.38
N ILE A 252 15.90 0.90 -9.81
CA ILE A 252 16.96 1.61 -10.52
C ILE A 252 18.28 1.52 -9.75
N ASP A 253 19.39 1.37 -10.46
CA ASP A 253 20.73 1.47 -9.89
C ASP A 253 21.19 2.93 -9.90
N VAL A 254 21.73 3.42 -8.78
CA VAL A 254 22.11 4.83 -8.62
C VAL A 254 23.63 4.98 -8.60
N TYR A 255 24.13 5.96 -9.34
CA TYR A 255 25.51 6.45 -9.24
C TYR A 255 25.50 7.92 -8.83
N VAL A 256 26.31 8.27 -7.84
CA VAL A 256 26.54 9.67 -7.45
C VAL A 256 28.02 9.99 -7.65
N ASN A 257 28.34 10.96 -8.50
CA ASN A 257 29.72 11.33 -8.84
C ASN A 257 30.60 10.11 -9.21
N ASN A 258 30.06 9.25 -10.09
CA ASN A 258 30.66 7.98 -10.54
C ASN A 258 30.86 6.91 -9.45
N VAL A 259 30.37 7.12 -8.23
CA VAL A 259 30.35 6.11 -7.16
C VAL A 259 29.04 5.35 -7.24
N TYR A 260 29.12 4.02 -7.32
CA TYR A 260 27.93 3.15 -7.30
C TYR A 260 27.31 3.14 -5.91
N MET A 261 26.07 3.62 -5.80
CA MET A 261 25.33 3.74 -4.55
C MET A 261 24.38 2.56 -4.32
N GLY A 262 24.29 1.59 -5.25
CA GLY A 262 23.41 0.43 -5.12
C GLY A 262 22.03 0.61 -5.74
N ASN A 263 21.15 -0.34 -5.44
CA ASN A 263 19.77 -0.39 -5.90
C ASN A 263 18.87 0.59 -5.13
N TYR A 264 17.96 1.26 -5.81
CA TYR A 264 16.94 2.14 -5.24
C TYR A 264 15.58 1.80 -5.88
N LEU A 265 14.49 2.21 -5.22
CA LEU A 265 13.18 2.27 -5.85
C LEU A 265 12.93 3.70 -6.33
N LEU A 266 12.95 3.90 -7.65
CA LEU A 266 12.45 5.11 -8.29
C LEU A 266 10.93 5.12 -8.14
N THR A 267 10.37 6.20 -7.63
CA THR A 267 8.92 6.36 -7.49
C THR A 267 8.54 7.83 -7.60
N GLU A 268 7.29 8.10 -7.96
CA GLU A 268 6.70 9.43 -7.76
C GLU A 268 6.54 9.71 -6.27
N ALA A 269 6.64 10.97 -5.85
CA ALA A 269 6.15 11.38 -4.53
C ALA A 269 4.62 11.33 -4.54
N VAL A 270 4.01 11.18 -3.36
CA VAL A 270 2.59 11.49 -3.21
C VAL A 270 2.41 13.00 -3.36
N ASP A 271 1.68 13.40 -4.38
CA ASP A 271 1.40 14.77 -4.77
C ASP A 271 0.13 14.78 -5.64
N THR A 272 -0.36 15.97 -6.01
CA THR A 272 -1.50 16.10 -6.91
C THR A 272 -1.10 15.99 -8.39
N GLY A 273 -2.09 15.70 -9.24
CA GLY A 273 -1.99 15.74 -10.70
C GLY A 273 -2.58 14.51 -11.40
N ASP A 274 -2.70 14.58 -12.73
CA ASP A 274 -3.47 13.63 -13.55
C ASP A 274 -3.00 12.17 -13.44
N THR A 275 -1.70 11.94 -13.20
CA THR A 275 -1.13 10.59 -12.98
C THR A 275 -0.88 10.28 -11.51
N ARG A 276 -1.33 11.15 -10.61
CA ARG A 276 -1.26 11.03 -9.15
C ARG A 276 -2.66 11.26 -8.59
N VAL A 277 -2.76 11.84 -7.38
CA VAL A 277 -4.05 12.22 -6.81
C VAL A 277 -4.63 13.36 -7.64
N ASP A 278 -5.50 13.01 -8.58
CA ASP A 278 -6.20 13.96 -9.44
C ASP A 278 -7.30 14.63 -8.60
N ILE A 279 -7.03 15.82 -8.08
CA ILE A 279 -7.96 16.69 -7.35
C ILE A 279 -7.82 18.13 -7.83
N ASP A 280 -8.90 18.91 -7.76
CA ASP A 280 -8.87 20.37 -7.95
C ASP A 280 -8.80 21.09 -6.60
N ASP A 281 -7.58 21.44 -6.19
CA ASP A 281 -7.31 22.13 -4.92
C ASP A 281 -7.89 23.56 -4.83
N LYS A 282 -8.52 24.05 -5.90
CA LYS A 282 -9.27 25.31 -5.93
C LYS A 282 -10.77 25.11 -5.70
N ASP A 283 -11.30 23.90 -5.87
CA ASP A 283 -12.73 23.59 -5.77
C ASP A 283 -13.08 22.71 -4.56
N ASN A 284 -12.53 23.07 -3.38
CA ASN A 284 -12.75 22.36 -2.13
C ASN A 284 -12.45 20.85 -2.18
N GLU A 285 -11.47 20.46 -2.99
CA GLU A 285 -10.85 19.15 -2.95
C GLU A 285 -9.51 19.22 -2.23
N PHE A 286 -9.15 18.14 -1.54
CA PHE A 286 -8.04 18.17 -0.59
C PHE A 286 -7.28 16.86 -0.60
N LEU A 287 -5.96 16.92 -0.40
CA LEU A 287 -5.10 15.80 -0.08
C LEU A 287 -4.54 16.00 1.32
N PHE A 288 -4.72 14.99 2.17
CA PHE A 288 -4.35 15.01 3.57
C PHE A 288 -3.31 13.94 3.88
N GLU A 289 -2.49 14.24 4.88
CA GLU A 289 -1.67 13.28 5.60
C GLU A 289 -2.05 13.29 7.08
N TYR A 290 -2.21 12.12 7.69
CA TYR A 290 -2.38 12.02 9.13
C TYR A 290 -1.13 12.56 9.85
N GLU A 291 -1.35 13.37 10.88
CA GLU A 291 -0.30 13.94 11.71
C GLU A 291 -0.42 13.45 13.16
N PRO A 292 0.69 13.03 13.80
CA PRO A 292 0.67 12.63 15.21
C PRO A 292 0.59 13.85 16.14
N TRP A 293 1.07 15.00 15.69
CA TRP A 293 0.94 16.32 16.33
C TRP A 293 1.05 17.43 15.28
N GLU A 294 0.63 18.64 15.64
CA GLU A 294 0.62 19.79 14.72
C GLU A 294 2.04 20.12 14.25
N GLN A 295 2.18 20.44 12.96
CA GLN A 295 3.46 20.79 12.33
C GLN A 295 4.51 19.67 12.35
N TYR A 296 4.07 18.40 12.35
CA TYR A 296 5.00 17.28 12.23
C TYR A 296 5.53 17.11 10.80
N SER A 297 4.65 16.95 9.79
CA SER A 297 5.06 16.87 8.37
C SER A 297 4.60 18.06 7.53
N ASN A 298 3.44 18.65 7.84
CA ASN A 298 2.82 19.75 7.10
C ASN A 298 2.67 21.00 7.99
N GLU A 299 2.85 22.18 7.40
CA GLU A 299 2.81 23.46 8.14
C GLU A 299 1.43 23.76 8.73
N GLU A 300 0.39 23.37 8.00
CA GLU A 300 -1.00 23.58 8.36
C GLU A 300 -1.73 22.25 8.50
N SER A 301 -2.66 22.19 9.46
CA SER A 301 -3.50 21.01 9.71
C SER A 301 -4.88 21.42 10.19
N ILE A 302 -5.79 20.45 10.24
CA ILE A 302 -7.15 20.56 10.81
C ILE A 302 -7.46 19.34 11.66
N ARG A 303 -8.21 19.53 12.75
CA ARG A 303 -8.75 18.44 13.56
C ARG A 303 -10.16 18.13 13.12
N THR A 304 -10.46 16.86 12.87
CA THR A 304 -11.83 16.46 12.58
C THR A 304 -12.73 16.74 13.79
N PRO A 305 -13.92 17.36 13.63
CA PRO A 305 -14.67 17.91 14.75
C PRO A 305 -15.09 16.90 15.82
N LYS A 306 -15.36 15.65 15.44
CA LYS A 306 -15.91 14.62 16.31
C LYS A 306 -14.88 13.61 16.78
N TYR A 307 -14.04 13.10 15.87
CA TYR A 307 -13.07 12.07 16.21
C TYR A 307 -11.67 12.60 16.53
N ASN A 308 -11.45 13.91 16.39
CA ASN A 308 -10.20 14.58 16.70
C ASN A 308 -9.00 13.97 15.97
N ILE A 309 -9.20 13.56 14.71
CA ILE A 309 -8.14 13.09 13.83
C ILE A 309 -7.43 14.34 13.29
N LEU A 310 -6.11 14.40 13.42
CA LEU A 310 -5.32 15.53 12.92
C LEU A 310 -4.87 15.23 11.49
N LEU A 311 -5.34 16.07 10.56
CA LEU A 311 -5.07 15.97 9.12
C LEU A 311 -4.22 17.16 8.71
N GLY A 312 -2.97 16.92 8.35
CA GLY A 312 -2.08 17.89 7.70
C GLY A 312 -2.45 18.06 6.23
N PHE A 313 -2.37 19.29 5.73
CA PHE A 313 -2.69 19.59 4.34
C PHE A 313 -1.48 19.34 3.44
N ASN A 314 -1.55 18.32 2.57
CA ASN A 314 -0.60 18.21 1.46
C ASN A 314 -1.04 19.08 0.27
N ALA A 315 -2.36 19.17 0.01
CA ALA A 315 -2.91 20.07 -1.00
C ALA A 315 -4.36 20.49 -0.66
N PRO A 316 -4.73 21.77 -0.84
CA PRO A 316 -3.82 22.91 -0.96
C PRO A 316 -2.97 23.05 0.33
N GLU A 317 -1.69 23.38 0.21
CA GLU A 317 -0.79 23.51 1.38
C GLU A 317 -1.29 24.56 2.40
N HIS A 318 -1.95 25.62 1.89
CA HIS A 318 -2.50 26.74 2.67
C HIS A 318 -3.96 27.01 2.27
N PRO A 319 -4.93 26.24 2.77
CA PRO A 319 -6.34 26.43 2.44
C PRO A 319 -6.88 27.78 2.92
N THR A 320 -7.74 28.42 2.13
CA THR A 320 -8.37 29.70 2.50
C THR A 320 -9.32 29.55 3.69
N PRO A 321 -9.69 30.64 4.39
CA PRO A 321 -10.69 30.60 5.44
C PRO A 321 -12.02 29.97 5.00
N GLU A 322 -12.45 30.23 3.77
CA GLU A 322 -13.67 29.66 3.19
C GLU A 322 -13.55 28.16 2.96
N GLN A 323 -12.41 27.69 2.40
CA GLN A 323 -12.12 26.26 2.22
C GLN A 323 -12.09 25.53 3.57
N ARG A 324 -11.50 26.15 4.60
CA ARG A 324 -11.47 25.60 5.96
C ARG A 324 -12.85 25.48 6.58
N ALA A 325 -13.68 26.52 6.45
CA ALA A 325 -15.05 26.52 6.98
C ALA A 325 -15.92 25.46 6.28
N PHE A 326 -15.81 25.33 4.96
CA PHE A 326 -16.44 24.25 4.20
C PHE A 326 -15.99 22.88 4.71
N LEU A 327 -14.68 22.67 4.83
CA LEU A 327 -14.12 21.38 5.23
C LEU A 327 -14.53 21.00 6.66
N GLU A 328 -14.59 21.95 7.59
CA GLU A 328 -15.02 21.70 8.96
C GLU A 328 -16.48 21.19 9.01
N ASP A 329 -17.39 21.83 8.28
CA ASP A 329 -18.79 21.37 8.17
C ASP A 329 -18.89 20.02 7.47
N PHE A 330 -18.16 19.83 6.36
CA PHE A 330 -18.10 18.57 5.64
C PHE A 330 -17.64 17.41 6.54
N LEU A 331 -16.53 17.60 7.28
CA LEU A 331 -15.97 16.58 8.18
C LEU A 331 -16.93 16.27 9.33
N LEU A 332 -17.59 17.27 9.91
CA LEU A 332 -18.60 17.04 10.94
C LEU A 332 -19.75 16.17 10.41
N ASN A 333 -20.25 16.46 9.21
CA ASN A 333 -21.32 15.70 8.59
C ASN A 333 -20.89 14.27 8.22
N ALA A 334 -19.66 14.10 7.72
CA ALA A 334 -19.06 12.79 7.45
C ALA A 334 -18.96 11.94 8.73
N GLU A 335 -18.48 12.51 9.83
CA GLU A 335 -18.36 11.80 11.11
C GLU A 335 -19.72 11.53 11.77
N ASN A 336 -20.70 12.41 11.58
CA ASN A 336 -22.08 12.16 11.96
C ASN A 336 -22.67 10.98 11.19
N ALA A 337 -22.36 10.84 9.90
CA ALA A 337 -22.79 9.71 9.09
C ALA A 337 -22.21 8.37 9.63
N ILE A 338 -20.94 8.35 10.07
CA ILE A 338 -20.34 7.16 10.71
C ILE A 338 -21.09 6.76 11.99
N GLU A 339 -21.50 7.72 12.84
CA GLU A 339 -22.25 7.42 14.07
C GLU A 339 -23.61 6.75 13.82
N THR A 340 -24.21 6.96 12.65
CA THR A 340 -25.46 6.26 12.28
C THR A 340 -25.27 4.76 12.13
N LYS A 341 -24.02 4.30 11.90
CA LYS A 341 -23.65 2.92 11.56
C LYS A 341 -24.43 2.37 10.35
N ASN A 342 -24.93 3.25 9.50
CA ASN A 342 -25.67 2.91 8.29
C ASN A 342 -24.81 3.21 7.06
N LEU A 343 -24.46 2.17 6.29
CA LEU A 343 -23.65 2.31 5.08
C LEU A 343 -24.24 3.32 4.07
N ASN A 344 -25.57 3.43 3.98
CA ASN A 344 -26.19 4.36 3.05
C ASN A 344 -25.98 5.83 3.45
N GLU A 345 -25.79 6.11 4.73
CA GLU A 345 -25.42 7.45 5.20
C GLU A 345 -23.91 7.67 5.03
N ILE A 346 -23.09 6.68 5.40
CA ILE A 346 -21.63 6.77 5.31
C ILE A 346 -21.17 6.97 3.86
N LYS A 347 -21.74 6.23 2.90
CA LYS A 347 -21.35 6.30 1.48
C LYS A 347 -21.62 7.64 0.80
N LYS A 348 -22.37 8.54 1.45
CA LYS A 348 -22.57 9.92 0.97
C LYS A 348 -21.30 10.76 1.13
N TYR A 349 -20.45 10.43 2.10
CA TYR A 349 -19.25 11.19 2.47
C TYR A 349 -17.96 10.41 2.33
N PHE A 350 -18.02 9.09 2.25
CA PHE A 350 -16.86 8.22 2.06
C PHE A 350 -17.05 7.39 0.81
N ASP A 351 -16.00 7.30 0.02
CA ASP A 351 -15.91 6.26 -0.99
C ASP A 351 -15.56 4.93 -0.31
N LEU A 352 -16.57 4.09 -0.08
CA LEU A 352 -16.41 2.90 0.76
C LEU A 352 -15.48 1.86 0.13
N GLU A 353 -15.41 1.78 -1.20
CA GLU A 353 -14.56 0.81 -1.91
C GLU A 353 -13.08 1.16 -1.73
N SER A 354 -12.69 2.42 -1.97
CA SER A 354 -11.32 2.87 -1.72
C SER A 354 -10.93 2.76 -0.24
N MET A 355 -11.85 3.04 0.68
CA MET A 355 -11.60 2.88 2.12
C MET A 355 -11.37 1.41 2.49
N VAL A 356 -12.11 0.48 1.89
CA VAL A 356 -11.91 -0.97 2.10
C VAL A 356 -10.56 -1.42 1.56
N ASP A 357 -10.21 -1.06 0.33
CA ASP A 357 -8.94 -1.48 -0.29
C ASP A 357 -7.73 -0.86 0.44
N PHE A 358 -7.81 0.41 0.83
CA PHE A 358 -6.76 1.07 1.62
C PHE A 358 -6.56 0.40 2.98
N TYR A 359 -7.66 0.02 3.66
CA TYR A 359 -7.57 -0.74 4.91
C TYR A 359 -6.93 -2.12 4.69
N ILE A 360 -7.41 -2.88 3.70
CA ILE A 360 -6.92 -4.24 3.43
C ILE A 360 -5.42 -4.23 3.16
N VAL A 361 -4.91 -3.32 2.34
CA VAL A 361 -3.48 -3.24 2.04
C VAL A 361 -2.68 -2.92 3.31
N ASN A 362 -3.05 -1.88 4.05
CA ASN A 362 -2.32 -1.49 5.25
C ASN A 362 -2.39 -2.58 6.34
N GLU A 363 -3.52 -3.28 6.48
CA GLU A 363 -3.71 -4.33 7.47
C GLU A 363 -3.00 -5.64 7.08
N LEU A 364 -3.02 -6.02 5.80
CA LEU A 364 -2.34 -7.20 5.28
C LEU A 364 -0.82 -7.06 5.40
N PHE A 365 -0.27 -5.94 4.94
CA PHE A 365 1.16 -5.69 5.06
C PHE A 365 1.54 -5.25 6.48
N LYS A 366 0.55 -4.82 7.28
CA LYS A 366 0.69 -4.27 8.63
C LYS A 366 1.77 -3.18 8.59
N ASN A 367 1.41 -2.00 8.10
CA ASN A 367 2.32 -0.85 8.03
C ASN A 367 2.48 -0.22 9.43
N VAL A 368 3.71 -0.13 9.97
CA VAL A 368 3.92 0.52 11.28
C VAL A 368 3.55 2.00 11.29
N ASP A 369 3.62 2.66 10.13
CA ASP A 369 3.34 4.07 10.03
C ASP A 369 1.83 4.36 10.00
N PHE A 370 0.98 3.34 9.93
CA PHE A 370 -0.47 3.52 9.99
C PHE A 370 -0.89 4.21 11.29
N ALA A 371 -1.42 5.43 11.16
CA ALA A 371 -1.72 6.34 12.28
C ALA A 371 -0.49 6.78 13.11
N THR A 372 0.67 6.85 12.48
CA THR A 372 1.87 7.55 12.97
C THR A 372 2.24 8.70 12.03
N SER A 373 2.39 8.42 10.72
CA SER A 373 2.59 9.39 9.63
C SER A 373 2.36 8.68 8.29
N SER A 374 2.66 9.28 7.13
CA SER A 374 2.64 8.59 5.82
C SER A 374 1.30 7.91 5.46
N THR A 375 0.23 8.21 6.20
CA THR A 375 -1.13 7.69 6.01
C THR A 375 -1.96 8.80 5.42
N ARG A 376 -2.50 8.60 4.22
CA ARG A 376 -3.14 9.66 3.44
C ARG A 376 -4.59 9.37 3.12
N PHE A 377 -5.34 10.44 2.97
CA PHE A 377 -6.73 10.47 2.53
C PHE A 377 -6.90 11.64 1.58
N TYR A 378 -7.87 11.58 0.69
CA TYR A 378 -8.20 12.72 -0.15
C TYR A 378 -9.72 12.92 -0.23
N LEU A 379 -10.14 14.18 -0.31
CA LEU A 379 -11.53 14.59 -0.55
C LEU A 379 -11.65 14.96 -2.02
N LYS A 380 -12.45 14.20 -2.77
CA LYS A 380 -12.76 14.43 -4.19
C LYS A 380 -14.25 14.24 -4.43
N ASN A 381 -14.89 15.09 -5.23
CA ASN A 381 -16.31 14.97 -5.57
C ASN A 381 -17.24 14.76 -4.36
N GLY A 382 -16.96 15.46 -3.24
CA GLY A 382 -17.74 15.36 -2.01
C GLY A 382 -17.59 14.04 -1.24
N LYS A 383 -16.55 13.24 -1.51
CA LYS A 383 -16.25 12.01 -0.76
C LYS A 383 -14.79 11.92 -0.33
N ILE A 384 -14.57 11.35 0.85
CA ILE A 384 -13.26 10.97 1.37
C ILE A 384 -12.90 9.58 0.83
N TYR A 385 -11.70 9.46 0.30
CA TYR A 385 -11.11 8.23 -0.20
C TYR A 385 -9.89 7.84 0.64
N GLY A 386 -9.62 6.54 0.74
CA GLY A 386 -8.42 6.01 1.38
C GLY A 386 -7.25 5.97 0.41
N GLY A 387 -6.10 6.54 0.80
CA GLY A 387 -4.88 6.52 0.00
C GLY A 387 -4.34 7.89 -0.38
N PRO A 388 -3.25 7.93 -1.16
CA PRO A 388 -2.51 6.78 -1.70
C PRO A 388 -1.65 6.05 -0.65
N ILE A 389 -1.23 4.82 -0.96
CA ILE A 389 -0.31 4.02 -0.11
C ILE A 389 1.12 4.59 -0.19
N TRP A 390 1.82 4.63 0.95
CA TRP A 390 3.19 5.15 1.05
C TRP A 390 3.96 4.53 2.24
N ASP A 391 5.30 4.60 2.20
CA ASP A 391 6.24 4.12 3.24
C ASP A 391 5.91 2.72 3.79
N MET A 392 6.29 1.70 3.04
CA MET A 392 6.02 0.30 3.38
C MET A 392 7.30 -0.50 3.69
N ASP A 393 8.45 0.16 3.91
CA ASP A 393 9.70 -0.54 4.26
C ASP A 393 9.68 -1.11 5.68
N LEU A 394 9.08 -0.40 6.64
CA LEU A 394 8.79 -0.88 7.99
C LEU A 394 7.40 -1.56 8.04
N SER A 395 7.24 -2.60 7.24
CA SER A 395 6.03 -3.43 7.22
C SER A 395 6.42 -4.91 7.28
N THR A 396 5.44 -5.80 7.26
CA THR A 396 5.65 -7.26 7.11
C THR A 396 6.69 -7.82 8.08
N GLY A 397 6.55 -7.44 9.35
CA GLY A 397 7.42 -7.88 10.45
C GLY A 397 8.78 -7.17 10.52
N ASN A 398 9.06 -6.21 9.63
CA ASN A 398 10.35 -5.52 9.58
C ASN A 398 10.47 -4.35 10.57
N CYS A 399 10.14 -4.59 11.83
CA CYS A 399 10.22 -3.56 12.86
C CYS A 399 10.73 -4.12 14.19
N PHE A 400 11.30 -3.26 15.03
CA PHE A 400 11.84 -3.65 16.31
C PHE A 400 10.73 -3.81 17.36
N ASP A 401 10.68 -4.95 18.02
CA ASP A 401 9.72 -5.28 19.07
C ASP A 401 9.82 -4.38 20.31
N GLY A 402 11.02 -3.96 20.69
CA GLY A 402 11.25 -3.03 21.78
C GLY A 402 10.75 -1.61 21.52
N TYR A 403 10.54 -1.23 20.26
CA TYR A 403 10.00 0.07 19.88
C TYR A 403 8.50 -0.03 19.54
N TYR A 404 8.13 -0.98 18.67
CA TYR A 404 6.75 -1.18 18.22
C TYR A 404 6.08 -2.32 19.00
N VAL A 405 5.88 -2.10 20.30
CA VAL A 405 5.32 -3.08 21.24
C VAL A 405 3.94 -3.60 20.81
N GLU A 406 3.02 -2.69 20.45
CA GLU A 406 1.66 -3.02 19.98
C GLU A 406 1.71 -3.84 18.67
N TYR A 407 2.55 -3.40 17.73
CA TYR A 407 2.71 -4.09 16.44
C TYR A 407 3.18 -5.53 16.62
N ASN A 408 4.15 -5.73 17.50
CA ASN A 408 4.75 -7.04 17.74
C ASN A 408 3.94 -7.90 18.72
N ASN A 409 2.74 -7.45 19.10
CA ASN A 409 1.86 -8.13 20.05
C ASN A 409 2.57 -8.51 21.37
N VAL A 410 3.52 -7.67 21.80
CA VAL A 410 4.34 -7.88 23.00
C VAL A 410 3.44 -7.78 24.24
N GLY A 411 3.55 -8.76 25.13
CA GLY A 411 2.65 -8.91 26.28
C GLY A 411 1.41 -9.77 25.98
N SER A 412 1.24 -10.23 24.74
CA SER A 412 0.25 -11.23 24.33
C SER A 412 0.97 -12.41 23.67
N SER A 413 0.77 -12.70 22.38
CA SER A 413 1.44 -13.81 21.70
C SER A 413 2.91 -13.53 21.36
N GLY A 414 3.31 -12.26 21.27
CA GLY A 414 4.64 -11.88 20.79
C GLY A 414 4.88 -12.13 19.30
N ASP A 415 3.86 -12.55 18.53
CA ASP A 415 3.95 -12.73 17.08
C ASP A 415 3.41 -11.50 16.35
N SER A 416 4.28 -10.83 15.59
CA SER A 416 3.95 -9.60 14.88
C SER A 416 3.01 -9.81 13.68
N SER A 417 2.80 -11.04 13.24
CA SER A 417 1.81 -11.38 12.21
C SER A 417 0.37 -11.46 12.73
N GLU A 418 0.18 -11.47 14.05
CA GLU A 418 -1.14 -11.49 14.69
C GLU A 418 -1.61 -10.08 15.04
N SER A 419 -2.79 -9.94 15.65
CA SER A 419 -3.47 -8.70 16.06
C SER A 419 -3.93 -7.75 14.93
N PHE A 420 -5.06 -7.08 15.15
CA PHE A 420 -5.52 -6.01 14.26
C PHE A 420 -4.73 -4.73 14.56
N TYR A 421 -4.16 -4.08 13.55
CA TYR A 421 -3.27 -2.92 13.75
C TYR A 421 -3.84 -1.61 13.20
N CYS A 422 -4.50 -1.67 12.05
CA CYS A 422 -4.98 -0.50 11.30
C CYS A 422 -6.43 -0.14 11.62
N GLN A 423 -7.04 -0.73 12.66
CA GLN A 423 -8.35 -0.28 13.20
C GLN A 423 -8.19 1.01 14.03
N LYS A 424 -7.56 2.02 13.43
CA LYS A 424 -7.22 3.34 13.97
C LYS A 424 -7.88 4.42 13.09
N LEU A 425 -7.81 5.69 13.48
CA LEU A 425 -8.43 6.81 12.74
C LEU A 425 -9.95 6.55 12.52
N TRP A 426 -10.48 6.86 11.33
CA TRP A 426 -11.87 6.53 10.98
C TRP A 426 -12.18 5.04 11.03
N TYR A 427 -11.22 4.16 10.75
CA TYR A 427 -11.43 2.71 10.78
C TYR A 427 -11.84 2.21 12.16
N LYS A 428 -11.35 2.82 13.25
CA LYS A 428 -11.81 2.53 14.62
C LYS A 428 -13.34 2.63 14.78
N TYR A 429 -13.97 3.52 14.02
CA TYR A 429 -15.41 3.79 14.07
C TYR A 429 -16.16 3.06 12.96
N LEU A 430 -15.60 2.98 11.75
CA LEU A 430 -16.18 2.22 10.63
C LEU A 430 -16.33 0.74 10.96
N PHE A 431 -15.39 0.13 11.70
CA PHE A 431 -15.51 -1.26 12.17
C PHE A 431 -16.63 -1.49 13.20
N LYS A 432 -17.32 -0.43 13.66
CA LYS A 432 -18.56 -0.55 14.46
C LYS A 432 -19.82 -0.64 13.58
N CYS A 433 -19.70 -0.41 12.27
CA CYS A 433 -20.75 -0.63 11.27
C CYS A 433 -20.59 -2.04 10.69
N THR A 434 -21.56 -2.92 10.94
CA THR A 434 -21.50 -4.31 10.46
C THR A 434 -21.39 -4.38 8.95
N GLY A 435 -22.10 -3.51 8.22
CA GLY A 435 -22.01 -3.47 6.76
C GLY A 435 -20.60 -3.15 6.26
N PHE A 436 -19.86 -2.26 6.92
CA PHE A 436 -18.47 -1.96 6.53
C PHE A 436 -17.55 -3.17 6.79
N VAL A 437 -17.74 -3.85 7.93
CA VAL A 437 -17.03 -5.08 8.24
C VAL A 437 -17.29 -6.16 7.19
N ASP A 438 -18.55 -6.30 6.75
CA ASP A 438 -18.92 -7.25 5.70
C ASP A 438 -18.25 -6.91 4.36
N MET A 439 -18.19 -5.63 3.98
CA MET A 439 -17.46 -5.19 2.79
C MET A 439 -15.97 -5.57 2.84
N VAL A 440 -15.29 -5.31 3.98
CA VAL A 440 -13.89 -5.70 4.17
C VAL A 440 -13.70 -7.21 4.01
N LYS A 441 -14.55 -8.00 4.65
CA LYS A 441 -14.46 -9.47 4.60
C LYS A 441 -14.69 -10.02 3.20
N MET A 442 -15.72 -9.52 2.50
CA MET A 442 -16.01 -9.92 1.13
C MET A 442 -14.85 -9.60 0.21
N ARG A 443 -14.36 -8.36 0.24
CA ARG A 443 -13.24 -7.94 -0.59
C ARG A 443 -11.96 -8.70 -0.26
N TYR A 444 -11.66 -8.94 1.01
CA TYR A 444 -10.50 -9.73 1.41
C TYR A 444 -10.57 -11.19 0.93
N PHE A 445 -11.77 -11.78 0.92
CA PHE A 445 -11.99 -13.12 0.38
C PHE A 445 -11.80 -13.17 -1.14
N GLU A 446 -12.31 -12.18 -1.88
CA GLU A 446 -12.10 -12.05 -3.33
C GLU A 446 -10.60 -11.95 -3.69
N LEU A 447 -9.80 -11.31 -2.84
CA LEU A 447 -8.38 -11.08 -3.08
C LEU A 447 -7.49 -12.29 -2.75
N GLN A 448 -8.02 -13.41 -2.25
CA GLN A 448 -7.21 -14.53 -1.77
C GLN A 448 -6.27 -15.14 -2.81
N ALA A 449 -6.70 -15.25 -4.07
CA ALA A 449 -5.82 -15.75 -5.13
C ALA A 449 -4.58 -14.84 -5.28
N TYR A 450 -4.78 -13.52 -5.21
CA TYR A 450 -3.72 -12.52 -5.33
C TYR A 450 -2.82 -12.47 -4.09
N ILE A 451 -3.41 -12.52 -2.89
CA ILE A 451 -2.67 -12.53 -1.62
C ILE A 451 -1.78 -13.77 -1.53
N ASN A 452 -2.31 -14.95 -1.86
CA ASN A 452 -1.51 -16.18 -1.89
C ASN A 452 -0.39 -16.10 -2.96
N ASN A 453 -0.66 -15.48 -4.10
CA ASN A 453 0.34 -15.28 -5.16
C ASN A 453 1.48 -14.33 -4.76
N LEU A 454 1.38 -13.56 -3.67
CA LEU A 454 2.52 -12.80 -3.17
C LEU A 454 3.71 -13.71 -2.85
N THR A 455 3.43 -14.90 -2.30
CA THR A 455 4.43 -15.80 -1.70
C THR A 455 4.53 -17.17 -2.34
N THR A 456 3.45 -17.65 -2.96
CA THR A 456 3.29 -19.03 -3.42
C THR A 456 2.75 -19.08 -4.85
N ASP A 457 3.37 -19.88 -5.70
CA ASP A 457 2.89 -20.08 -7.08
C ASP A 457 1.46 -20.65 -7.06
N ASN A 458 0.60 -20.15 -7.93
CA ASN A 458 -0.79 -20.62 -8.02
C ASN A 458 -1.34 -20.43 -9.44
N SER A 459 -2.67 -20.43 -9.60
CA SER A 459 -3.32 -20.28 -10.91
C SER A 459 -3.00 -18.98 -11.65
N LEU A 460 -2.48 -17.97 -10.93
CA LEU A 460 -2.02 -16.69 -11.48
C LEU A 460 -0.56 -16.72 -11.95
N GLY A 461 0.11 -17.87 -11.82
CA GLY A 461 1.49 -18.08 -12.24
C GLY A 461 2.49 -17.94 -11.10
N LYS A 462 3.72 -17.54 -11.45
CA LYS A 462 4.82 -17.43 -10.49
C LYS A 462 4.54 -16.34 -9.44
N ASN A 463 4.88 -16.63 -8.20
CA ASN A 463 4.67 -15.71 -7.10
C ASN A 463 5.45 -14.40 -7.26
N LYS A 464 4.93 -13.32 -6.64
CA LYS A 464 5.46 -11.97 -6.81
C LYS A 464 6.86 -11.80 -6.23
N ILE A 465 7.16 -12.39 -5.06
CA ILE A 465 8.50 -12.34 -4.47
C ILE A 465 9.53 -12.95 -5.44
N ASP A 466 9.30 -14.17 -5.94
CA ASP A 466 10.25 -14.81 -6.85
C ASP A 466 10.32 -14.14 -8.21
N THR A 467 9.23 -13.53 -8.67
CA THR A 467 9.22 -12.71 -9.88
C THR A 467 10.17 -11.52 -9.74
N LEU A 468 10.13 -10.82 -8.61
CA LEU A 468 11.06 -9.72 -8.32
C LEU A 468 12.51 -10.22 -8.20
N LEU A 469 12.73 -11.36 -7.54
CA LEU A 469 14.07 -11.94 -7.38
C LEU A 469 14.68 -12.39 -8.72
N ILE A 470 13.91 -13.03 -9.60
CA ILE A 470 14.39 -13.35 -10.95
C ILE A 470 14.75 -12.08 -11.71
N LYS A 471 13.84 -11.09 -11.68
CA LYS A 471 13.97 -9.90 -12.52
C LYS A 471 15.11 -9.00 -12.08
N TYR A 472 15.26 -8.79 -10.76
CA TYR A 472 16.10 -7.75 -10.17
C TYR A 472 17.20 -8.26 -9.23
N GLY A 473 17.26 -9.57 -8.97
CA GLY A 473 18.16 -10.16 -7.96
C GLY A 473 19.63 -9.83 -8.13
N SER A 474 20.12 -9.67 -9.38
CA SER A 474 21.52 -9.26 -9.62
C SER A 474 21.82 -7.84 -9.13
N SER A 475 20.87 -6.91 -9.24
CA SER A 475 21.02 -5.54 -8.71
C SER A 475 20.92 -5.52 -7.19
N PHE A 476 20.05 -6.35 -6.60
CA PHE A 476 20.01 -6.54 -5.14
C PHE A 476 21.32 -7.11 -4.60
N ASP A 477 21.90 -8.11 -5.25
CA ASP A 477 23.21 -8.66 -4.87
C ASP A 477 24.32 -7.61 -4.97
N ALA A 478 24.34 -6.84 -6.07
CA ALA A 478 25.28 -5.74 -6.28
C ALA A 478 25.16 -4.63 -5.22
N ASN A 479 23.95 -4.34 -4.73
CA ASN A 479 23.75 -3.37 -3.65
C ASN A 479 24.58 -3.71 -2.40
N TYR A 480 24.67 -4.99 -2.04
CA TYR A 480 25.42 -5.38 -0.84
C TYR A 480 26.89 -5.66 -1.15
N LYS A 481 27.18 -6.35 -2.26
CA LYS A 481 28.56 -6.77 -2.58
C LYS A 481 29.41 -5.67 -3.22
N LEU A 482 28.82 -4.85 -4.09
CA LEU A 482 29.57 -3.86 -4.88
C LEU A 482 29.46 -2.45 -4.29
N ALA A 483 28.25 -2.01 -3.91
CA ALA A 483 28.09 -0.72 -3.23
C ALA A 483 28.52 -0.79 -1.74
N GLY A 484 28.62 -1.99 -1.17
CA GLY A 484 29.21 -2.20 0.16
C GLY A 484 28.26 -1.90 1.33
N TRP A 485 26.95 -1.78 1.09
CA TRP A 485 25.97 -1.67 2.18
C TRP A 485 25.91 -2.96 2.98
N SER A 486 25.72 -2.86 4.30
CA SER A 486 25.70 -4.03 5.18
C SER A 486 24.34 -4.72 5.15
N MET A 487 24.36 -6.04 4.96
CA MET A 487 23.19 -6.91 5.12
C MET A 487 22.80 -7.09 6.58
N THR A 488 23.76 -6.99 7.49
CA THR A 488 23.61 -7.40 8.90
C THR A 488 23.56 -6.22 9.87
N ALA A 489 23.89 -5.01 9.40
CA ALA A 489 23.79 -3.82 10.23
C ALA A 489 22.32 -3.44 10.45
N LYS A 490 21.98 -3.20 11.72
CA LYS A 490 20.78 -2.45 12.11
C LYS A 490 21.11 -0.95 12.00
N TYR A 491 20.49 -0.25 11.06
CA TYR A 491 20.72 1.15 10.73
C TYR A 491 19.79 2.12 11.45
N SER A 492 18.69 1.65 12.05
CA SER A 492 17.77 2.46 12.85
C SER A 492 17.25 1.65 14.03
N GLU A 493 16.82 2.34 15.11
CA GLU A 493 16.12 1.70 16.23
C GLU A 493 14.76 1.10 15.83
N PHE A 494 14.16 1.58 14.73
CA PHE A 494 12.85 1.20 14.23
C PHE A 494 12.81 -0.16 13.52
N GLU A 495 13.89 -0.57 12.85
CA GLU A 495 13.91 -1.83 12.11
C GLU A 495 14.26 -3.04 13.01
N ARG A 496 13.79 -4.23 12.62
CA ARG A 496 14.19 -5.46 13.30
C ARG A 496 15.70 -5.71 13.15
N VAL A 497 16.25 -6.58 14.00
CA VAL A 497 17.59 -7.11 13.74
C VAL A 497 17.54 -7.98 12.47
N PRO A 498 18.31 -7.67 11.42
CA PRO A 498 18.29 -8.44 10.19
C PRO A 498 18.94 -9.82 10.37
N PHE A 499 18.54 -10.78 9.54
CA PHE A 499 19.24 -12.06 9.46
C PHE A 499 20.58 -11.90 8.75
N ASP A 500 21.50 -12.82 9.00
CA ASP A 500 22.88 -12.79 8.51
C ASP A 500 23.04 -12.89 6.97
N THR A 501 22.00 -13.34 6.27
CA THR A 501 22.02 -13.64 4.84
C THR A 501 20.78 -13.11 4.15
N TYR A 502 20.90 -12.70 2.89
CA TYR A 502 19.78 -12.20 2.10
C TYR A 502 18.63 -13.21 2.04
N ASP A 503 18.94 -14.48 1.77
CA ASP A 503 17.95 -15.55 1.66
C ASP A 503 17.14 -15.73 2.94
N LYS A 504 17.76 -15.68 4.13
CA LYS A 504 17.01 -15.74 5.39
C LYS A 504 16.08 -14.55 5.59
N ASN A 505 16.47 -13.36 5.14
CA ASN A 505 15.61 -12.18 5.18
C ASN A 505 14.42 -12.31 4.21
N ILE A 506 14.61 -12.93 3.05
CA ILE A 506 13.54 -13.26 2.08
C ILE A 506 12.60 -14.33 2.64
N VAL A 507 13.14 -15.41 3.20
CA VAL A 507 12.34 -16.47 3.85
C VAL A 507 11.48 -15.88 4.96
N TYR A 508 12.04 -15.03 5.81
CA TYR A 508 11.27 -14.34 6.85
C TYR A 508 10.10 -13.52 6.30
N LEU A 509 10.34 -12.70 5.26
CA LEU A 509 9.26 -11.93 4.62
C LEU A 509 8.15 -12.84 4.09
N ARG A 510 8.54 -13.92 3.40
CA ARG A 510 7.60 -14.90 2.82
C ARG A 510 6.75 -15.56 3.91
N GLU A 511 7.40 -16.11 4.93
CA GLU A 511 6.71 -16.79 6.04
C GLU A 511 5.82 -15.84 6.82
N TRP A 512 6.26 -14.59 7.03
CA TRP A 512 5.46 -13.58 7.74
C TRP A 512 4.15 -13.30 7.00
N ILE A 513 4.19 -13.09 5.67
CA ILE A 513 2.98 -12.82 4.88
C ILE A 513 2.03 -14.02 4.91
N ILE A 514 2.56 -15.26 4.82
CA ILE A 514 1.75 -16.48 4.92
C ILE A 514 1.05 -16.56 6.27
N LYS A 515 1.79 -16.38 7.37
CA LYS A 515 1.22 -16.39 8.74
C LYS A 515 0.17 -15.30 8.91
N ARG A 516 0.45 -14.09 8.42
CA ARG A 516 -0.46 -12.95 8.49
C ARG A 516 -1.77 -13.22 7.76
N ASN A 517 -1.71 -13.75 6.54
CA ASN A 517 -2.92 -14.10 5.79
C ASN A 517 -3.74 -15.16 6.53
N ASN A 518 -3.09 -16.22 7.02
CA ASN A 518 -3.77 -17.27 7.78
C ASN A 518 -4.42 -16.74 9.06
N TRP A 519 -3.76 -15.82 9.76
CA TRP A 519 -4.32 -15.16 10.94
C TRP A 519 -5.55 -14.32 10.57
N LEU A 520 -5.46 -13.46 9.56
CA LEU A 520 -6.59 -12.62 9.13
C LEU A 520 -7.80 -13.45 8.67
N LEU A 521 -7.57 -14.53 7.90
CA LEU A 521 -8.62 -15.46 7.50
C LEU A 521 -9.33 -16.08 8.70
N LYS A 522 -8.55 -16.57 9.67
CA LYS A 522 -9.10 -17.15 10.91
C LYS A 522 -9.91 -16.14 11.71
N GLU A 523 -9.37 -14.95 11.95
CA GLU A 523 -10.03 -13.92 12.76
C GLU A 523 -11.28 -13.34 12.11
N TRP A 524 -11.30 -13.26 10.78
CA TRP A 524 -12.50 -12.86 10.05
C TRP A 524 -13.48 -14.01 9.80
N ASN A 525 -13.12 -15.24 10.19
CA ASN A 525 -13.87 -16.47 9.97
C ASN A 525 -14.16 -16.72 8.47
N LEU A 526 -13.15 -16.46 7.64
CA LEU A 526 -13.13 -16.73 6.21
C LEU A 526 -12.43 -18.08 6.00
N LYS A 527 -13.06 -18.98 5.23
CA LYS A 527 -12.58 -20.35 5.01
C LYS A 527 -12.08 -20.56 3.60
#